data_AF-B5AXH8-F1
#
_entry.id   AF-B5AXH8-F1
#
_cell.length_a   1.000
_cell.length_b   1.000
_cell.length_c   1.000
_cell.angle_alpha   90.00
_cell.angle_beta   90.00
_cell.angle_gamma   90.00
#
_symmetry.space_group_name_H-M   'P 1'
#
loop_
_entity.id
_entity.type
_entity.pdbx_description
1 polymer ?
#
loop_
_entity_poly.entity_id
_entity_poly.type
_entity_poly.pdbx_seq_one_letter_code
_entity_poly.pdbx_strand_id
1 'polypeptide(L)'
;FVLEQEEYKREGIDWVFIDFGLDLEACIELIEKPLGLLSILEEESMFPKATDKSFTEKLNANHLGKSPNFIKPKPPKPGQVEAHFAIVHYAGTVPYNLSGWLEKNKDPLNDTVVDQFKKGSNELVQLIFADHPGQSGSADGGGKGGKRSKGSAFQTVSGMYREQLNNLMTVLRSTCPHFIRCIIHNEEKAPGVVDAALVMHQLT
;
A
#
# COMPACT_ATOMS: atom_id res chain seq x y z
N PHE A 1 6.92 0.72 21.57
CA PHE A 1 6.51 0.87 22.99
C PHE A 1 5.96 -0.42 23.59
N VAL A 2 4.92 -1.07 23.06
CA VAL A 2 4.39 -2.31 23.68
C VAL A 2 5.42 -3.45 23.72
N LEU A 3 6.01 -3.80 22.57
CA LEU A 3 7.01 -4.89 22.48
C LEU A 3 8.26 -4.64 23.36
N GLU A 4 8.69 -3.39 23.47
CA GLU A 4 9.84 -3.01 24.31
C GLU A 4 9.52 -3.19 25.80
N GLN A 5 8.31 -2.84 26.22
CA GLN A 5 7.87 -3.05 27.60
C GLN A 5 7.60 -4.52 27.91
N GLU A 6 7.13 -5.31 26.93
CA GLU A 6 7.04 -6.76 27.03
C GLU A 6 8.41 -7.43 27.17
N GLU A 7 9.43 -6.89 26.48
CA GLU A 7 10.82 -7.31 26.61
C GLU A 7 11.35 -7.04 28.02
N TYR A 8 11.15 -5.82 28.55
CA TYR A 8 11.52 -5.48 29.93
C TYR A 8 10.89 -6.41 30.94
N LYS A 9 9.62 -6.77 30.74
CA LYS A 9 8.92 -7.75 31.58
C LYS A 9 9.52 -9.16 31.44
N ARG A 10 9.88 -9.59 30.23
CA ARG A 10 10.50 -10.91 29.98
C ARG A 10 11.87 -11.02 30.63
N GLU A 11 12.67 -9.97 30.56
CA GLU A 11 14.01 -9.90 31.15
C GLU A 11 13.98 -9.64 32.67
N GLY A 12 12.79 -9.44 33.27
CA GLY A 12 12.63 -9.21 34.70
C GLY A 12 13.11 -7.84 35.17
N ILE A 13 13.16 -6.86 34.27
CA ILE A 13 13.53 -5.48 34.56
C ILE A 13 12.35 -4.79 35.25
N ASP A 14 12.61 -4.12 36.37
CA ASP A 14 11.59 -3.33 37.08
C ASP A 14 11.18 -2.14 36.22
N TRP A 15 10.00 -2.26 35.59
CA TRP A 15 9.45 -1.28 34.67
C TRP A 15 7.94 -1.15 34.85
N VAL A 16 7.45 0.08 34.97
CA VAL A 16 6.02 0.38 35.04
C VAL A 16 5.47 0.50 33.63
N PHE A 17 4.45 -0.29 33.30
CA PHE A 17 3.81 -0.23 31.99
C PHE A 17 3.15 1.14 31.76
N ILE A 18 3.55 1.82 30.70
CA ILE A 18 3.01 3.10 30.25
C ILE A 18 2.30 2.87 28.91
N ASP A 19 1.01 3.18 28.88
CA ASP A 19 0.24 3.24 27.65
C ASP A 19 0.42 4.61 26.99
N PHE A 20 0.93 4.61 25.76
CA PHE A 20 1.20 5.83 25.02
C PHE A 20 -0.01 6.33 24.21
N GLY A 21 -1.13 5.61 24.19
CA GLY A 21 -2.41 6.07 23.61
C GLY A 21 -2.39 6.38 22.10
N LEU A 22 -1.26 6.19 21.42
CA LEU A 22 -1.07 6.37 19.99
C LEU A 22 -1.58 5.13 19.26
N ASP A 23 -2.91 5.01 19.20
CA ASP A 23 -3.55 3.92 18.48
C ASP A 23 -3.56 4.22 16.96
N LEU A 24 -2.47 3.82 16.30
CA LEU A 24 -2.34 3.87 14.84
C LEU A 24 -3.08 2.72 14.16
N GLU A 25 -3.60 1.75 14.93
CA GLU A 25 -4.28 0.56 14.42
C GLU A 25 -5.52 0.96 13.62
N ALA A 26 -6.28 1.97 14.06
CA ALA A 26 -7.48 2.43 13.35
C ALA A 26 -7.19 2.89 11.90
N CYS A 27 -6.03 3.49 11.66
CA CYS A 27 -5.61 3.88 10.31
C CYS A 27 -5.16 2.67 9.48
N ILE A 28 -4.50 1.68 10.11
CA ILE A 28 -4.07 0.44 9.45
C ILE A 28 -5.30 -0.40 9.09
N GLU A 29 -6.24 -0.57 10.02
CA GLU A 29 -7.49 -1.28 9.79
C GLU A 29 -8.30 -0.66 8.66
N LEU A 30 -8.37 0.68 8.58
CA LEU A 30 -9.03 1.37 7.46
C LEU A 30 -8.47 0.95 6.09
N ILE A 31 -7.16 0.67 6.01
CA ILE A 31 -6.48 0.34 4.76
C ILE A 31 -6.56 -1.17 4.46
N GLU A 32 -6.25 -2.01 5.45
CA GLU A 32 -5.95 -3.43 5.24
C GLU A 32 -7.08 -4.41 5.61
N LYS A 33 -7.99 -4.02 6.51
CA LYS A 33 -9.04 -4.91 7.02
C LYS A 33 -10.00 -5.31 5.88
N PRO A 34 -10.73 -6.44 6.01
CA PRO A 34 -11.84 -6.73 5.11
C PRO A 34 -12.80 -5.54 5.01
N LEU A 35 -13.22 -5.21 3.79
CA LEU A 35 -13.99 -3.99 3.47
C LEU A 35 -13.27 -2.66 3.75
N GLY A 36 -11.96 -2.69 4.01
CA GLY A 36 -11.08 -1.54 4.00
C GLY A 36 -10.75 -1.08 2.58
N LEU A 37 -9.95 -0.02 2.48
CA LEU A 37 -9.64 0.66 1.22
C LEU A 37 -9.06 -0.29 0.17
N LEU A 38 -8.07 -1.12 0.52
CA LEU A 38 -7.45 -2.03 -0.44
C LEU A 38 -8.41 -3.14 -0.88
N SER A 39 -9.26 -3.64 0.02
CA SER A 39 -10.26 -4.67 -0.32
C SER A 39 -11.28 -4.14 -1.33
N ILE A 40 -11.81 -2.92 -1.12
CA ILE A 40 -12.76 -2.29 -2.05
C ILE A 40 -12.07 -2.01 -3.40
N LEU A 41 -10.79 -1.59 -3.38
CA LEU A 41 -10.01 -1.39 -4.61
C LEU A 41 -9.83 -2.69 -5.39
N GLU A 42 -9.53 -3.80 -4.72
CA GLU A 42 -9.42 -5.14 -5.32
C GLU A 42 -10.74 -5.54 -5.99
N GLU A 43 -11.86 -5.43 -5.26
CA GLU A 43 -13.19 -5.78 -5.77
C GLU A 43 -13.61 -4.94 -6.99
N GLU A 44 -13.46 -3.61 -6.93
CA GLU A 44 -13.80 -2.73 -8.05
C GLU A 44 -12.87 -2.93 -9.24
N SER A 45 -11.60 -3.30 -9.01
CA SER A 45 -10.66 -3.60 -10.10
C SER A 45 -11.08 -4.85 -10.89
N MET A 46 -11.80 -5.78 -10.28
CA MET A 46 -12.30 -6.98 -10.98
C MET A 46 -13.61 -6.73 -11.76
N PHE A 47 -14.33 -5.65 -11.46
CA PHE A 47 -15.63 -5.39 -12.09
C PHE A 47 -15.47 -4.62 -13.41
N PRO A 48 -15.88 -5.17 -14.58
CA PRO A 48 -15.59 -4.56 -15.88
C PRO A 48 -16.19 -3.17 -16.10
N LYS A 49 -17.28 -2.85 -15.39
CA LYS A 49 -18.01 -1.57 -15.49
C LYS A 49 -17.71 -0.61 -14.34
N ALA A 50 -16.84 -0.99 -13.40
CA ALA A 50 -16.43 -0.09 -12.33
C ALA A 50 -15.60 1.06 -12.90
N THR A 51 -15.71 2.21 -12.26
CA THR A 51 -15.00 3.44 -12.59
C THR A 51 -14.42 4.03 -11.32
N ASP A 52 -13.42 4.90 -11.42
CA ASP A 52 -12.87 5.58 -10.24
C ASP A 52 -13.97 6.35 -9.46
N LYS A 53 -15.04 6.77 -10.16
CA LYS A 53 -16.22 7.38 -9.55
C LYS A 53 -17.02 6.36 -8.71
N SER A 54 -17.34 5.18 -9.24
CA SER A 54 -18.04 4.15 -8.45
C SER A 54 -17.20 3.68 -7.26
N PHE A 55 -15.88 3.61 -7.43
CA PHE A 55 -14.95 3.34 -6.35
C PHE A 55 -15.00 4.42 -5.26
N THR A 56 -14.96 5.70 -5.64
CA THR A 56 -15.08 6.84 -4.72
C THR A 56 -16.40 6.81 -3.95
N GLU A 57 -17.51 6.52 -4.62
CA GLU A 57 -18.83 6.41 -4.00
C GLU A 57 -18.88 5.27 -2.98
N LYS A 58 -18.32 4.10 -3.30
CA LYS A 58 -18.21 2.97 -2.37
C LYS A 58 -17.35 3.28 -1.15
N LEU A 59 -16.19 3.93 -1.32
CA LEU A 59 -15.34 4.33 -0.20
C LEU A 59 -16.07 5.28 0.73
N ASN A 60 -16.74 6.30 0.18
CA ASN A 60 -17.52 7.24 0.97
C ASN A 60 -18.67 6.55 1.72
N ALA A 61 -19.40 5.63 1.08
CA ALA A 61 -20.48 4.90 1.73
C ALA A 61 -20.02 4.00 2.89
N ASN A 62 -18.81 3.44 2.78
CA ASN A 62 -18.27 2.52 3.79
C ASN A 62 -17.55 3.24 4.93
N HIS A 63 -16.86 4.36 4.68
CA HIS A 63 -15.94 4.95 5.65
C HIS A 63 -16.28 6.38 6.06
N LEU A 64 -16.92 7.18 5.22
CA LEU A 64 -17.17 8.59 5.52
C LEU A 64 -18.14 8.71 6.71
N GLY A 65 -17.68 9.36 7.78
CA GLY A 65 -18.44 9.52 9.02
C GLY A 65 -18.51 8.27 9.91
N LYS A 66 -17.92 7.16 9.48
CA LYS A 66 -17.84 5.88 10.23
C LYS A 66 -16.42 5.60 10.72
N SER A 67 -15.42 5.94 9.91
CA SER A 67 -14.01 5.75 10.24
C SER A 67 -13.37 7.10 10.59
N PRO A 68 -12.76 7.26 11.78
CA PRO A 68 -12.22 8.55 12.23
C PRO A 68 -11.06 9.05 11.35
N ASN A 69 -10.30 8.13 10.75
CA ASN A 69 -9.17 8.47 9.88
C ASN A 69 -9.57 8.77 8.42
N PHE A 70 -10.84 8.62 8.03
CA PHE A 70 -11.30 8.88 6.66
C PHE A 70 -12.13 10.16 6.61
N ILE A 71 -11.61 11.19 5.95
CA ILE A 71 -12.25 12.52 5.92
C ILE A 71 -12.42 13.06 4.50
N LYS A 72 -13.28 14.07 4.36
CA LYS A 72 -13.36 14.86 3.12
C LYS A 72 -12.05 15.63 2.93
N PRO A 73 -11.56 15.74 1.69
CA PRO A 73 -10.36 16.50 1.41
C PRO A 73 -10.64 18.00 1.62
N LYS A 74 -9.60 18.74 2.00
CA LYS A 74 -9.66 20.21 2.01
C LYS A 74 -9.74 20.71 0.55
N PRO A 75 -10.37 21.89 0.30
CA PRO A 75 -10.39 22.48 -1.03
C PRO A 75 -8.96 22.58 -1.60
N PRO A 76 -8.76 22.25 -2.90
CA PRO A 76 -7.44 22.26 -3.50
C PRO A 76 -6.86 23.68 -3.49
N LYS A 77 -5.55 23.80 -3.23
CA LYS A 77 -4.84 25.06 -3.44
C LYS A 77 -4.71 25.34 -4.94
N PRO A 78 -4.53 26.61 -5.37
CA PRO A 78 -4.30 26.93 -6.78
C PRO A 78 -3.18 26.07 -7.39
N GLY A 79 -3.47 25.41 -8.50
CA GLY A 79 -2.53 24.50 -9.18
C GLY A 79 -2.49 23.06 -8.67
N GLN A 80 -3.23 22.72 -7.60
CA GLN A 80 -3.38 21.34 -7.14
C GLN A 80 -4.59 20.66 -7.78
N VAL A 81 -4.43 19.39 -8.15
CA VAL A 81 -5.52 18.54 -8.63
C VAL A 81 -6.48 18.25 -7.48
N GLU A 82 -7.78 18.25 -7.76
CA GLU A 82 -8.81 17.94 -6.77
C GLU A 82 -8.65 16.51 -6.23
N ALA A 83 -8.65 16.39 -4.90
CA ALA A 83 -8.62 15.13 -4.21
C ALA A 83 -10.04 14.60 -3.97
N HIS A 84 -10.18 13.28 -3.87
CA HIS A 84 -11.47 12.61 -3.68
C HIS A 84 -11.75 12.32 -2.21
N PHE A 85 -10.71 12.03 -1.42
CA PHE A 85 -10.75 11.80 0.02
C PHE A 85 -9.41 12.18 0.65
N ALA A 86 -9.34 12.20 1.98
CA ALA A 86 -8.08 12.31 2.70
C ALA A 86 -8.02 11.32 3.86
N ILE A 87 -6.81 10.83 4.16
CA ILE A 87 -6.54 9.99 5.32
C ILE A 87 -5.78 10.79 6.36
N VAL A 88 -6.20 10.69 7.62
CA VAL A 88 -5.47 11.22 8.77
C VAL A 88 -4.43 10.18 9.21
N HIS A 89 -3.19 10.35 8.76
CA HIS A 89 -2.04 9.56 9.20
C HIS A 89 -1.38 10.19 10.43
N TYR A 90 -0.51 9.45 11.11
CA TYR A 90 0.24 9.97 12.27
C TYR A 90 1.07 11.23 11.94
N ALA A 91 1.64 11.29 10.74
CA ALA A 91 2.48 12.42 10.29
C ALA A 91 1.65 13.60 9.73
N GLY A 92 0.32 13.45 9.63
CA GLY A 92 -0.57 14.47 9.09
C GLY A 92 -1.63 13.94 8.15
N THR A 93 -2.48 14.85 7.67
CA THR A 93 -3.56 14.55 6.73
C THR A 93 -3.06 14.56 5.29
N VAL A 94 -3.27 13.47 4.57
CA VAL A 94 -2.86 13.33 3.15
C VAL A 94 -4.10 13.29 2.25
N PRO A 95 -4.26 14.25 1.32
CA PRO A 95 -5.31 14.21 0.31
C PRO A 95 -4.93 13.27 -0.84
N TYR A 96 -5.85 12.38 -1.23
CA TYR A 96 -5.65 11.38 -2.29
C TYR A 96 -6.54 11.67 -3.50
N ASN A 97 -5.94 11.63 -4.68
CA ASN A 97 -6.64 11.64 -5.95
C ASN A 97 -6.77 10.20 -6.48
N LEU A 98 -8.00 9.78 -6.78
CA LEU A 98 -8.34 8.40 -7.18
C LEU A 98 -8.28 8.17 -8.70
N SER A 99 -7.99 9.19 -9.50
CA SER A 99 -8.01 9.07 -10.95
C SER A 99 -6.95 8.05 -11.43
N GLY A 100 -7.39 7.12 -12.26
CA GLY A 100 -6.59 6.03 -12.81
C GLY A 100 -6.23 4.93 -11.80
N TRP A 101 -6.81 4.91 -10.59
CA TRP A 101 -6.45 3.90 -9.60
C TRP A 101 -6.86 2.50 -10.02
N LEU A 102 -8.07 2.33 -10.56
CA LEU A 102 -8.52 1.01 -11.03
C LEU A 102 -7.62 0.47 -12.15
N GLU A 103 -7.19 1.33 -13.07
CA GLU A 103 -6.28 0.96 -14.15
C GLU A 103 -4.89 0.60 -13.62
N LYS A 104 -4.30 1.46 -12.78
CA LYS A 104 -3.00 1.20 -12.14
C LYS A 104 -3.00 -0.10 -11.32
N ASN A 105 -4.12 -0.44 -10.69
CA ASN A 105 -4.23 -1.64 -9.87
C ASN A 105 -4.41 -2.92 -10.70
N LYS A 106 -4.95 -2.81 -11.92
CA LYS A 106 -5.04 -3.90 -12.90
C LYS A 106 -3.70 -4.18 -13.59
N ASP A 107 -2.83 -3.19 -13.67
CA ASP A 107 -1.54 -3.25 -14.36
C ASP A 107 -1.65 -3.83 -15.79
N PRO A 108 -2.46 -3.20 -16.67
CA PRO A 108 -2.76 -3.78 -17.98
C PRO A 108 -1.52 -3.75 -18.89
N LEU A 109 -1.01 -4.93 -19.23
CA LEU A 109 -0.01 -5.11 -20.27
C LEU A 109 -0.67 -5.55 -21.59
N ASN A 110 -0.11 -5.11 -22.71
CA ASN A 110 -0.56 -5.58 -24.01
C ASN A 110 -0.03 -7.01 -24.25
N ASP A 111 -0.92 -7.97 -24.15
CA ASP A 111 -0.63 -9.40 -24.29
C ASP A 111 0.06 -9.78 -25.62
N THR A 112 -0.25 -9.09 -26.71
CA THR A 112 0.39 -9.31 -28.01
C THR A 112 1.85 -8.87 -27.99
N VAL A 113 2.15 -7.75 -27.33
CA VAL A 113 3.51 -7.24 -27.17
C VAL A 113 4.31 -8.17 -26.27
N VAL A 114 3.71 -8.66 -25.18
CA VAL A 114 4.34 -9.64 -24.30
C VAL A 114 4.72 -10.91 -25.07
N ASP A 115 3.83 -11.41 -25.94
CA ASP A 115 4.12 -12.55 -26.79
C ASP A 115 5.32 -12.31 -27.74
N GLN A 116 5.47 -11.09 -28.27
CA GLN A 116 6.64 -10.74 -29.09
C GLN A 116 7.92 -10.77 -28.27
N PHE A 117 7.91 -10.30 -27.03
CA PHE A 117 9.07 -10.36 -26.14
C PHE A 117 9.45 -11.80 -25.77
N LYS A 118 8.46 -12.66 -25.53
CA LYS A 118 8.69 -14.09 -25.25
C LYS A 118 9.25 -14.87 -26.45
N LYS A 119 8.95 -14.42 -27.67
CA LYS A 119 9.41 -15.05 -28.93
C LYS A 119 10.59 -14.30 -29.58
N GLY A 120 11.08 -13.24 -28.95
CA GLY A 120 12.20 -12.45 -29.44
C GLY A 120 13.52 -13.24 -29.41
N SER A 121 14.63 -12.61 -29.76
CA SER A 121 15.96 -13.26 -29.77
C SER A 121 16.81 -12.99 -28.53
N ASN A 122 16.38 -12.08 -27.65
CA ASN A 122 17.12 -11.71 -26.45
C ASN A 122 16.69 -12.58 -25.27
N GLU A 123 17.60 -13.45 -24.80
CA GLU A 123 17.34 -14.40 -23.71
C GLU A 123 16.94 -13.71 -22.39
N LEU A 124 17.53 -12.55 -22.07
CA LEU A 124 17.18 -11.80 -20.86
C LEU A 124 15.74 -11.28 -20.92
N VAL A 125 15.32 -10.78 -22.08
CA VAL A 125 13.94 -10.30 -22.29
C VAL A 125 12.95 -11.48 -22.18
N GLN A 126 13.27 -12.62 -22.77
CA GLN A 126 12.45 -13.82 -22.65
C GLN A 126 12.31 -14.25 -21.18
N LEU A 127 13.40 -14.21 -20.40
CA LEU A 127 13.41 -14.57 -18.98
C LEU A 127 12.52 -13.64 -18.16
N ILE A 128 12.58 -12.32 -18.39
CA ILE A 128 11.77 -11.32 -17.66
C ILE A 128 10.27 -11.56 -17.87
N PHE A 129 9.85 -11.91 -19.09
CA PHE A 129 8.42 -12.10 -19.43
C PHE A 129 7.95 -13.56 -19.34
N ALA A 130 8.77 -14.48 -18.82
CA ALA A 130 8.47 -15.91 -18.78
C ALA A 130 7.16 -16.20 -18.02
N ASP A 131 6.99 -15.56 -16.85
CA ASP A 131 5.85 -15.77 -15.94
C ASP A 131 4.59 -14.98 -16.31
N HIS A 132 4.65 -14.11 -17.32
CA HIS A 132 3.48 -13.40 -17.81
C HIS A 132 2.70 -14.29 -18.78
N PRO A 133 1.37 -14.43 -18.64
CA PRO A 133 0.57 -15.35 -19.47
C PRO A 133 0.68 -15.01 -20.96
N GLY A 134 0.60 -13.72 -21.32
CA GLY A 134 0.60 -13.28 -22.72
C GLY A 134 -0.66 -13.74 -23.46
N GLN A 135 -0.78 -13.42 -24.75
CA GLN A 135 -1.97 -13.76 -25.53
C GLN A 135 -2.04 -15.26 -25.83
N SER A 136 -0.86 -15.88 -26.02
CA SER A 136 -0.70 -17.29 -26.35
C SER A 136 -0.70 -18.24 -25.14
N GLY A 137 -0.73 -17.70 -23.91
CA GLY A 137 -0.86 -18.48 -22.69
C GLY A 137 -2.23 -19.13 -22.61
N SER A 138 -2.33 -20.41 -22.98
CA SER A 138 -3.55 -21.18 -22.78
C SER A 138 -3.85 -21.29 -21.29
N ALA A 139 -5.12 -21.08 -20.90
CA ALA A 139 -5.63 -21.32 -19.55
C ALA A 139 -5.65 -22.82 -19.14
N ASP A 140 -4.94 -23.66 -19.89
CA ASP A 140 -4.97 -25.12 -19.84
C ASP A 140 -3.60 -25.67 -20.22
N GLY A 141 -2.66 -25.65 -19.28
CA GLY A 141 -1.29 -26.10 -19.50
C GLY A 141 -0.62 -26.49 -18.20
N GLY A 142 -0.83 -27.73 -17.76
CA GLY A 142 -0.15 -28.37 -16.63
C GLY A 142 1.35 -28.63 -16.89
N GLY A 143 2.11 -27.58 -17.20
CA GLY A 143 3.56 -27.61 -17.29
C GLY A 143 4.20 -27.52 -15.91
N LYS A 144 5.19 -28.39 -15.65
CA LYS A 144 6.03 -28.37 -14.44
C LYS A 144 6.94 -27.13 -14.43
N GLY A 145 6.39 -25.99 -14.01
CA GLY A 145 7.15 -24.76 -13.80
C GLY A 145 6.21 -23.57 -13.64
N GLY A 146 6.05 -23.07 -12.42
CA GLY A 146 5.22 -21.90 -12.12
C GLY A 146 3.74 -22.21 -11.96
N LYS A 147 3.33 -22.62 -10.75
CA LYS A 147 1.94 -22.84 -10.35
C LYS A 147 1.19 -21.49 -10.22
N ARG A 148 0.94 -20.80 -11.33
CA ARG A 148 -0.08 -19.74 -11.36
C ARG A 148 -1.40 -20.41 -11.73
N SER A 149 -2.23 -20.65 -10.71
CA SER A 149 -3.58 -21.19 -10.90
C SER A 149 -4.41 -20.21 -11.74
N LYS A 150 -5.55 -20.69 -12.26
CA LYS A 150 -6.55 -19.92 -13.04
C LYS A 150 -7.00 -18.58 -12.38
N GLY A 151 -6.61 -18.30 -11.13
CA GLY A 151 -6.83 -17.02 -10.43
C GLY A 151 -5.71 -15.98 -10.59
N SER A 152 -4.55 -16.32 -11.17
CA SER A 152 -3.44 -15.38 -11.32
C SER A 152 -3.66 -14.30 -12.38
N ALA A 153 -4.55 -14.54 -13.36
CA ALA A 153 -4.93 -13.53 -14.36
C ALA A 153 -5.80 -12.40 -13.75
N PHE A 154 -6.26 -12.57 -12.51
CA PHE A 154 -7.04 -11.58 -11.76
C PHE A 154 -6.30 -11.08 -10.52
N GLN A 155 -4.98 -11.32 -10.45
CA GLN A 155 -4.18 -10.82 -9.34
C GLN A 155 -3.93 -9.32 -9.53
N THR A 156 -4.45 -8.52 -8.60
CA THR A 156 -4.23 -7.06 -8.58
C THR A 156 -2.88 -6.72 -7.95
N VAL A 157 -2.35 -5.54 -8.29
CA VAL A 157 -1.12 -5.00 -7.69
C VAL A 157 -1.25 -4.89 -6.18
N SER A 158 -2.38 -4.37 -5.69
CA SER A 158 -2.66 -4.27 -4.26
C SER A 158 -2.68 -5.62 -3.55
N GLY A 159 -3.24 -6.66 -4.20
CA GLY A 159 -3.28 -8.02 -3.66
C GLY A 159 -1.89 -8.63 -3.52
N MET A 160 -1.01 -8.43 -4.51
CA MET A 160 0.39 -8.84 -4.45
C MET A 160 1.13 -8.19 -3.28
N TYR A 161 1.03 -6.85 -3.17
CA TYR A 161 1.71 -6.12 -2.10
C TYR A 161 1.17 -6.46 -0.72
N ARG A 162 -0.13 -6.71 -0.58
CA ARG A 162 -0.73 -7.15 0.68
C ARG A 162 -0.17 -8.50 1.15
N GLU A 163 -0.01 -9.46 0.24
CA GLU A 163 0.61 -10.76 0.57
C GLU A 163 2.08 -10.59 0.98
N GLN A 164 2.85 -9.83 0.21
CA GLN A 164 4.26 -9.55 0.53
C GLN A 164 4.43 -8.81 1.86
N LEU A 165 3.56 -7.84 2.14
CA LEU A 165 3.57 -7.09 3.39
C LEU A 165 3.26 -8.00 4.59
N ASN A 166 2.27 -8.90 4.48
CA ASN A 166 1.96 -9.86 5.54
C ASN A 166 3.14 -10.80 5.84
N ASN A 167 3.83 -11.28 4.80
CA ASN A 167 5.03 -12.09 4.96
C ASN A 167 6.14 -11.30 5.66
N LEU A 168 6.37 -10.06 5.24
CA LEU A 168 7.36 -9.18 5.86
C LEU A 168 7.03 -8.92 7.35
N MET A 169 5.79 -8.58 7.67
CA MET A 169 5.36 -8.33 9.05
C MET A 169 5.51 -9.56 9.94
N THR A 170 5.32 -10.76 9.40
CA THR A 170 5.56 -12.02 10.11
C THR A 170 7.04 -12.18 10.48
N VAL A 171 7.94 -11.88 9.54
CA VAL A 171 9.39 -11.94 9.77
C VAL A 171 9.84 -10.84 10.74
N LEU A 172 9.35 -9.60 10.61
CA LEU A 172 9.74 -8.52 11.51
C LEU A 172 9.32 -8.82 12.96
N ARG A 173 8.11 -9.37 13.16
CA ARG A 173 7.61 -9.76 14.47
C ARG A 173 8.40 -10.90 15.13
N SER A 174 9.18 -11.69 14.37
CA SER A 174 10.02 -12.76 14.92
C SER A 174 11.45 -12.30 15.25
N THR A 175 11.75 -11.02 15.10
CA THR A 175 13.07 -10.44 15.34
C THR A 175 13.06 -9.41 16.47
N CYS A 176 14.24 -9.09 17.03
CA CYS A 176 14.39 -8.00 17.98
C CYS A 176 14.56 -6.66 17.23
N PRO A 177 13.67 -5.68 17.41
CA PRO A 177 13.73 -4.44 16.65
C PRO A 177 14.77 -3.47 17.23
N HIS A 178 15.58 -2.89 16.35
CA HIS A 178 16.42 -1.72 16.64
C HIS A 178 15.96 -0.54 15.78
N PHE A 179 15.65 0.59 16.40
CA PHE A 179 15.05 1.73 15.70
C PHE A 179 16.05 2.87 15.47
N ILE A 180 16.05 3.40 14.24
CA ILE A 180 16.69 4.65 13.87
C ILE A 180 15.60 5.55 13.27
N ARG A 181 15.31 6.69 13.91
CA ARG A 181 14.36 7.69 13.39
C ARG A 181 15.13 8.77 12.64
N CYS A 182 15.10 8.72 11.32
CA CYS A 182 15.66 9.77 10.48
C CYS A 182 14.71 10.99 10.46
N ILE A 183 15.27 12.20 10.53
CA ILE A 183 14.53 13.46 10.55
C ILE A 183 14.97 14.33 9.36
N ILE A 184 14.01 14.93 8.67
CA ILE A 184 14.28 15.88 7.59
C ILE A 184 14.72 17.20 8.22
N HIS A 185 15.94 17.64 7.91
CA HIS A 185 16.50 18.88 8.46
C HIS A 185 16.01 20.16 7.75
N ASN A 186 15.66 20.10 6.46
CA ASN A 186 15.16 21.23 5.65
C ASN A 186 14.61 20.69 4.32
N GLU A 187 13.73 21.45 3.67
CA GLU A 187 13.13 21.10 2.37
C GLU A 187 14.02 21.43 1.17
N GLU A 188 15.00 22.33 1.34
CA GLU A 188 15.94 22.76 0.29
C GLU A 188 16.99 21.69 -0.05
N LYS A 189 17.05 20.61 0.75
CA LYS A 189 18.05 19.54 0.66
C LYS A 189 19.48 20.08 0.81
N ALA A 190 19.65 21.18 1.54
CA ALA A 190 20.94 21.83 1.76
C ALA A 190 21.65 21.25 2.98
N PRO A 191 22.93 20.85 2.89
CA PRO A 191 23.68 20.39 4.06
C PRO A 191 23.93 21.56 5.03
N GLY A 192 23.95 21.28 6.33
CA GLY A 192 24.27 22.26 7.38
C GLY A 192 23.15 23.28 7.70
N VAL A 193 22.01 23.21 7.00
CA VAL A 193 20.83 24.04 7.27
C VAL A 193 19.80 23.23 8.07
N VAL A 194 19.22 23.82 9.11
CA VAL A 194 18.19 23.18 9.93
C VAL A 194 17.00 24.11 10.10
N ASP A 195 15.82 23.63 9.74
CA ASP A 195 14.53 24.26 9.99
C ASP A 195 13.95 23.72 11.31
N ALA A 196 13.93 24.57 12.33
CA ALA A 196 13.43 24.21 13.66
C ALA A 196 11.93 23.86 13.68
N ALA A 197 11.11 24.55 12.89
CA ALA A 197 9.66 24.30 12.85
C ALA A 197 9.35 22.96 12.19
N LEU A 198 10.06 22.64 11.11
CA LEU A 198 9.96 21.36 10.41
C LEU A 198 10.42 20.18 11.30
N VAL A 199 11.54 20.35 12.01
CA VAL A 199 12.04 19.32 12.95
C VAL A 199 11.07 19.13 14.11
N MET A 200 10.57 20.22 14.70
CA MET A 200 9.61 20.15 15.80
C MET A 200 8.32 19.44 15.38
N HIS A 201 7.77 19.75 14.20
CA HIS A 201 6.59 19.06 13.66
C HIS A 201 6.82 17.54 13.50
N GLN A 202 8.05 17.10 13.21
CA GLN A 202 8.37 15.69 13.09
C GLN A 202 8.61 15.00 14.43
N LEU A 203 8.90 15.73 15.51
CA LEU A 203 9.16 15.15 16.85
C LEU A 203 7.92 15.14 17.74
N THR A 204 6.92 15.97 17.42
CA THR A 204 5.63 16.04 18.09
C THR A 204 4.69 14.96 17.55
#